data_AF-A0A939W770-F1
#
_entry.id   AF-A0A939W770-F1
#
_cell.length_a   1.000
_cell.length_b   1.000
_cell.length_c   1.000
_cell.angle_alpha   90.00
_cell.angle_beta   90.00
_cell.angle_gamma   90.00
#
_symmetry.space_group_name_H-M   'P 1'
#
loop_
_entity.id
_entity.type
_entity.pdbx_description
1 polymer ?
#
loop_
_entity_poly.entity_id
_entity_poly.type
_entity_poly.pdbx_seq_one_letter_code
_entity_poly.pdbx_strand_id
1 'polypeptide(L)'
;MRIKRAVLMAFSIMMMCFILTGCKEDTKNKEDLSNVAERWAYSHETDKAVLILYKDGTASFNGIKYKSYEVTDKSYKFTAEDGTVTEHRYYDGKDFDGQSRRYIYRKMYYQLVPDLLTGDSPVIGYWQGVGEYEKLSYQFTDKGTFYEDETLPGHYFVDEDEGSILLSYDGYLSNTLIYYSIDGDKMTVDYPWGMVQMP
;
A
#
# COMPACT_ATOMS: atom_id res chain seq x y z
N MET A 1 46.48 -59.66 -23.85
CA MET A 1 47.13 -58.57 -23.08
C MET A 1 47.00 -58.90 -21.60
N ARG A 2 48.08 -58.68 -20.85
CA ARG A 2 48.38 -59.22 -19.53
C ARG A 2 47.54 -58.57 -18.41
N ILE A 3 47.10 -59.42 -17.48
CA ILE A 3 47.15 -59.27 -16.00
C ILE A 3 46.22 -58.20 -15.41
N LYS A 4 45.54 -58.38 -14.27
CA LYS A 4 45.19 -59.48 -13.37
C LYS A 4 44.17 -58.84 -12.42
N ARG A 5 43.21 -59.64 -11.93
CA ARG A 5 42.90 -59.87 -10.51
C ARG A 5 42.96 -58.61 -9.60
N ALA A 6 41.98 -58.37 -8.75
CA ALA A 6 41.48 -59.37 -7.83
C ALA A 6 40.40 -58.72 -6.95
N VAL A 7 39.43 -59.55 -6.53
CA VAL A 7 39.02 -59.67 -5.11
C VAL A 7 38.12 -58.52 -4.61
N LEU A 8 36.94 -58.71 -4.01
CA LEU A 8 36.42 -59.74 -3.11
C LEU A 8 34.88 -59.59 -3.17
N MET A 9 34.11 -60.60 -3.60
CA MET A 9 33.24 -61.39 -2.72
C MET A 9 32.68 -60.69 -1.45
N ALA A 10 31.34 -60.70 -1.40
CA ALA A 10 30.51 -61.15 -0.28
C ALA A 10 29.90 -60.12 0.69
N PHE A 11 28.74 -60.54 1.20
CA PHE A 11 27.90 -60.04 2.29
C PHE A 11 26.88 -58.95 1.91
N SER A 12 25.59 -59.25 1.75
CA SER A 12 24.61 -59.83 2.71
C SER A 12 24.32 -58.93 3.92
N ILE A 13 23.02 -58.59 4.03
CA ILE A 13 22.24 -58.33 5.26
C ILE A 13 22.23 -56.88 5.79
N MET A 14 21.04 -56.49 6.27
CA MET A 14 20.69 -55.34 7.13
C MET A 14 20.70 -54.00 6.38
N MET A 15 19.66 -53.16 6.44
CA MET A 15 18.92 -52.78 7.63
C MET A 15 17.68 -51.98 7.22
N MET A 16 16.51 -52.51 7.52
CA MET A 16 15.27 -51.75 7.60
C MET A 16 15.36 -50.92 8.89
N CYS A 17 15.55 -49.60 8.80
CA CYS A 17 15.32 -48.66 9.90
C CYS A 17 15.07 -47.25 9.33
N PHE A 18 13.81 -46.85 9.41
CA PHE A 18 13.31 -45.49 9.59
C PHE A 18 14.35 -44.36 9.60
N ILE A 19 14.29 -43.50 8.58
CA ILE A 19 14.53 -42.08 8.81
C ILE A 19 13.28 -41.36 8.37
N LEU A 20 12.46 -41.07 9.38
CA LEU A 20 11.59 -39.90 9.49
C LEU A 20 11.75 -38.96 8.30
N THR A 21 10.77 -38.95 7.40
CA THR A 21 10.48 -37.78 6.57
C THR A 21 10.07 -36.68 7.54
N GLY A 22 11.07 -36.03 8.13
CA GLY A 22 10.87 -34.71 8.71
C GLY A 22 10.28 -33.88 7.61
N CYS A 23 9.09 -33.34 7.86
CA CYS A 23 8.63 -32.13 7.19
C CYS A 23 9.77 -31.13 7.35
N LYS A 24 10.66 -31.03 6.35
CA LYS A 24 11.40 -29.80 6.13
C LYS A 24 10.31 -28.79 5.82
N GLU A 25 9.88 -28.06 6.85
CA GLU A 25 9.42 -26.70 6.65
C GLU A 25 10.49 -26.05 5.78
N ASP A 26 10.12 -25.77 4.53
CA ASP A 26 10.88 -24.91 3.64
C ASP A 26 11.13 -23.61 4.42
N THR A 27 12.31 -23.52 5.02
CA THR A 27 12.77 -22.34 5.75
C THR A 27 13.18 -21.30 4.72
N LYS A 28 12.26 -20.92 3.84
CA LYS A 28 12.42 -19.79 2.94
C LYS A 28 12.24 -18.54 3.79
N ASN A 29 13.35 -17.88 4.08
CA ASN A 29 13.43 -16.51 4.58
C ASN A 29 12.67 -16.25 5.88
N LYS A 30 13.18 -16.78 7.00
CA LYS A 30 12.80 -16.25 8.31
C LYS A 30 13.39 -14.84 8.40
N GLU A 31 12.56 -13.84 8.14
CA GLU A 31 12.93 -12.43 8.24
C GLU A 31 13.41 -12.15 9.67
N ASP A 32 14.63 -11.63 9.84
CA ASP A 32 15.18 -11.31 11.15
C ASP A 32 14.48 -10.07 11.71
N LEU A 33 13.46 -10.30 12.54
CA LEU A 33 12.66 -9.24 13.16
C LEU A 33 13.38 -8.51 14.30
N SER A 34 14.59 -8.92 14.68
CA SER A 34 15.31 -8.31 15.82
C SER A 34 15.60 -6.83 15.61
N ASN A 35 15.79 -6.40 14.36
CA ASN A 35 16.06 -5.03 13.97
C ASN A 35 14.80 -4.23 13.56
N VAL A 36 13.61 -4.83 13.58
CA VAL A 36 12.36 -4.14 13.22
C VAL A 36 11.83 -3.37 14.43
N ALA A 37 11.52 -2.09 14.23
CA ALA A 37 10.87 -1.23 15.22
C ALA A 37 9.35 -1.24 15.05
N GLU A 38 8.89 -1.07 13.81
CA GLU A 38 7.47 -1.14 13.45
C GLU A 38 7.30 -1.85 12.11
N ARG A 39 6.16 -2.51 11.94
CA ARG A 39 5.78 -3.11 10.69
C ARG A 39 4.27 -3.06 10.51
N TRP A 40 3.83 -2.67 9.32
CA TRP A 40 2.43 -2.44 9.01
C TRP A 40 2.09 -3.06 7.66
N ALA A 41 0.88 -3.59 7.57
CA ALA A 41 0.27 -4.10 6.34
C ALA A 41 -0.96 -3.26 5.98
N TYR A 42 -1.40 -3.32 4.72
CA TYR A 42 -2.72 -2.80 4.39
C TYR A 42 -3.79 -3.66 5.03
N SER A 43 -4.91 -3.05 5.47
CA SER A 43 -6.00 -3.78 6.12
C SER A 43 -6.67 -4.83 5.24
N HIS A 44 -6.55 -4.70 3.91
CA HIS A 44 -7.08 -5.66 2.92
C HIS A 44 -6.05 -6.70 2.45
N GLU A 45 -4.77 -6.56 2.81
CA GLU A 45 -3.67 -7.47 2.46
C GLU A 45 -2.74 -7.60 3.69
N THR A 46 -3.19 -8.35 4.70
CA THR A 46 -2.57 -8.36 6.04
C THR A 46 -1.37 -9.30 6.18
N ASP A 47 -1.11 -10.14 5.18
CA ASP A 47 -0.01 -11.10 5.13
C ASP A 47 1.30 -10.50 4.60
N LYS A 48 1.25 -9.27 4.11
CA LYS A 48 2.39 -8.58 3.49
C LYS A 48 2.65 -7.23 4.14
N ALA A 49 3.86 -7.07 4.67
CA ALA A 49 4.33 -5.79 5.17
C ALA A 49 4.49 -4.79 4.03
N VAL A 50 3.83 -3.64 4.16
CA VAL A 50 3.92 -2.52 3.21
C VAL A 50 4.70 -1.35 3.76
N LEU A 51 4.82 -1.24 5.09
CA LEU A 51 5.72 -0.31 5.77
C LEU A 51 6.53 -1.08 6.81
N ILE A 52 7.85 -0.94 6.78
CA ILE A 52 8.77 -1.46 7.79
C ILE A 52 9.68 -0.33 8.22
N LEU A 53 9.71 -0.03 9.52
CA LEU A 53 10.66 0.90 10.13
C LEU A 53 11.67 0.10 10.94
N TYR A 54 12.96 0.30 10.66
CA TYR A 54 14.04 -0.42 11.34
C TYR A 54 14.67 0.44 12.46
N LYS A 55 15.18 -0.21 13.50
CA LYS A 55 15.81 0.45 14.66
C LYS A 55 17.10 1.21 14.30
N ASP A 56 17.72 0.86 13.17
CA ASP A 56 18.90 1.54 12.62
C ASP A 56 18.57 2.83 11.85
N GLY A 57 17.29 3.19 11.73
CA GLY A 57 16.84 4.40 11.04
C GLY A 57 16.54 4.21 9.55
N THR A 58 16.72 3.00 8.99
CA THR A 58 16.31 2.67 7.62
C THR A 58 14.83 2.30 7.54
N ALA A 59 14.25 2.30 6.33
CA ALA A 59 12.86 1.91 6.12
C ALA A 59 12.62 1.13 4.83
N SER A 60 11.49 0.45 4.76
CA SER A 60 10.93 -0.10 3.52
C SER A 60 9.48 0.35 3.38
N PHE A 61 9.11 0.91 2.23
CA PHE A 61 7.74 1.27 1.92
C PHE A 61 7.34 0.78 0.53
N ASN A 62 6.26 0.00 0.43
CA ASN A 62 5.81 -0.69 -0.78
C ASN A 62 6.92 -1.50 -1.48
N GLY A 63 7.80 -2.13 -0.68
CA GLY A 63 8.94 -2.92 -1.17
C GLY A 63 10.15 -2.10 -1.62
N ILE A 64 10.07 -0.77 -1.60
CA ILE A 64 11.20 0.12 -1.87
C ILE A 64 11.96 0.36 -0.57
N LYS A 65 13.28 0.18 -0.61
CA LYS A 65 14.17 0.44 0.54
C LYS A 65 14.65 1.88 0.54
N TYR A 66 14.72 2.45 1.74
CA TYR A 66 15.14 3.82 1.98
C TYR A 66 16.29 3.85 2.99
N LYS A 67 17.25 4.75 2.73
CA LYS A 67 18.44 4.95 3.55
C LYS A 67 18.11 5.53 4.92
N SER A 68 17.09 6.38 4.98
CA SER A 68 16.60 6.93 6.25
C SER A 68 15.11 7.25 6.21
N TYR A 69 14.48 7.32 7.38
CA TYR A 69 13.14 7.86 7.53
C TYR A 69 13.04 8.91 8.65
N GLU A 70 12.04 9.77 8.53
CA GLU A 70 11.59 10.70 9.57
C GLU A 70 10.07 10.57 9.71
N VAL A 71 9.57 10.61 10.95
CA VAL A 71 8.13 10.60 11.24
C VAL A 71 7.78 11.96 11.85
N THR A 72 6.91 12.71 11.18
CA THR A 72 6.34 13.98 11.67
C THR A 72 4.98 13.72 12.31
N ASP A 73 4.25 14.78 12.69
CA ASP A 73 2.88 14.67 13.20
C ASP A 73 1.87 14.25 12.12
N LYS A 74 2.19 14.43 10.84
CA LYS A 74 1.27 14.22 9.72
C LYS A 74 1.85 13.39 8.57
N SER A 75 3.14 13.06 8.59
CA SER A 75 3.79 12.41 7.45
C SER A 75 4.96 11.50 7.82
N TYR A 76 5.18 10.50 6.97
CA TYR A 76 6.45 9.79 6.84
C TYR A 76 7.26 10.45 5.73
N LYS A 77 8.51 10.79 6.01
CA LYS A 77 9.47 11.21 4.98
C LYS A 77 10.50 10.11 4.83
N PHE A 78 10.71 9.66 3.60
CA PHE A 78 11.70 8.64 3.28
C PHE A 78 12.76 9.21 2.35
N THR A 79 14.03 8.98 2.69
CA THR A 79 15.17 9.41 1.89
C THR A 79 15.77 8.20 1.18
N ALA A 80 15.76 8.23 -0.14
CA ALA A 80 16.38 7.21 -0.98
C ALA A 80 17.92 7.32 -0.94
N GLU A 81 18.62 6.34 -1.52
CA GLU A 81 20.09 6.31 -1.57
C GLU A 81 20.69 7.49 -2.35
N ASP A 82 19.99 7.98 -3.37
CA ASP A 82 20.38 9.14 -4.18
C ASP A 82 20.09 10.49 -3.49
N GLY A 83 19.49 10.47 -2.30
CA GLY A 83 19.10 11.66 -1.55
C GLY A 83 17.71 12.21 -1.90
N THR A 84 16.98 11.59 -2.85
CA THR A 84 15.59 11.95 -3.14
C THR A 84 14.72 11.71 -1.91
N VAL A 85 13.88 12.69 -1.57
CA VAL A 85 12.95 12.60 -0.44
C VAL A 85 11.53 12.44 -0.96
N THR A 86 10.84 11.41 -0.49
CA THR A 86 9.41 11.18 -0.72
C THR A 86 8.64 11.35 0.57
N GLU A 87 7.54 12.09 0.53
CA GLU A 87 6.68 12.34 1.68
C GLU A 87 5.31 11.67 1.49
N HIS A 88 4.88 10.93 2.51
CA HIS A 88 3.58 10.25 2.56
C HIS A 88 2.82 10.75 3.78
N ARG A 89 1.65 11.37 3.54
CA ARG A 89 0.74 11.73 4.61
C ARG A 89 0.26 10.46 5.33
N TYR A 90 0.11 10.53 6.64
CA TYR A 90 -0.58 9.50 7.41
C TYR A 90 -1.58 10.15 8.37
N TYR A 91 -2.55 9.35 8.80
CA TYR A 91 -3.47 9.73 9.85
C TYR A 91 -3.45 8.62 10.90
N ASP A 92 -3.38 8.99 12.17
CA ASP A 92 -3.51 8.06 13.28
C ASP A 92 -4.44 8.69 14.32
N GLY A 93 -5.66 8.16 14.42
CA GLY A 93 -6.70 8.77 15.21
C GLY A 93 -8.04 8.09 15.03
N LYS A 94 -9.11 8.78 15.41
CA LYS A 94 -10.48 8.27 15.24
C LYS A 94 -11.02 8.65 13.87
N ASP A 95 -11.45 7.67 13.10
CA ASP A 95 -12.17 7.90 11.85
C ASP A 95 -13.56 8.53 12.07
N PHE A 96 -14.29 8.76 10.98
CA PHE A 96 -15.65 9.33 11.01
C PHE A 96 -16.66 8.45 11.77
N ASP A 97 -16.37 7.16 11.94
CA ASP A 97 -17.18 6.20 12.70
C ASP A 97 -16.75 6.14 14.18
N GLY A 98 -15.76 6.96 14.58
CA GLY A 98 -15.23 7.04 15.94
C GLY A 98 -14.24 5.93 16.31
N GLN A 99 -13.84 5.11 15.34
CA GLN A 99 -12.92 3.98 15.54
C GLN A 99 -11.48 4.43 15.38
N SER A 100 -10.61 4.01 16.31
CA SER A 100 -9.17 4.24 16.17
C SER A 100 -8.62 3.46 14.98
N ARG A 101 -8.11 4.18 13.98
CA ARG A 101 -7.52 3.62 12.76
C ARG A 101 -6.30 4.42 12.35
N ARG A 102 -5.34 3.71 11.75
CA ARG A 102 -4.20 4.31 11.06
C ARG A 102 -4.42 4.21 9.55
N TYR A 103 -4.18 5.31 8.84
CA TYR A 103 -4.17 5.37 7.38
C TYR A 103 -2.82 5.88 6.89
N ILE A 104 -2.34 5.35 5.78
CA ILE A 104 -1.30 6.00 4.97
C ILE A 104 -1.91 6.44 3.66
N TYR A 105 -1.59 7.64 3.22
CA TYR A 105 -2.15 8.21 2.00
C TYR A 105 -1.25 7.91 0.81
N ARG A 106 -1.86 7.47 -0.29
CA ARG A 106 -1.18 7.19 -1.55
C ARG A 106 -1.62 8.17 -2.61
N LYS A 107 -0.64 8.69 -3.35
CA LYS A 107 -0.87 9.53 -4.51
C LYS A 107 -1.47 8.70 -5.64
N MET A 108 -2.57 9.18 -6.16
CA MET A 108 -3.23 8.74 -7.38
C MET A 108 -3.33 9.94 -8.31
N TYR A 109 -3.22 9.70 -9.61
CA TYR A 109 -3.15 10.76 -10.61
C TYR A 109 -4.31 10.65 -11.57
N TYR A 110 -4.96 11.77 -11.82
CA TYR A 110 -6.13 11.87 -12.67
C TYR A 110 -5.97 13.01 -13.68
N GLN A 111 -6.64 12.84 -14.81
CA GLN A 111 -6.73 13.78 -15.91
C GLN A 111 -8.19 14.11 -16.15
N LEU A 112 -8.51 15.41 -16.24
CA LEU A 112 -9.84 15.88 -16.57
C LEU A 112 -10.19 15.44 -17.99
N VAL A 113 -11.36 14.82 -18.17
CA VAL A 113 -11.89 14.50 -19.49
C VAL A 113 -12.68 15.72 -19.99
N PRO A 114 -12.23 16.37 -21.09
CA PRO A 114 -12.92 17.55 -21.61
C PRO A 114 -14.37 17.26 -21.99
N ASP A 115 -15.21 18.29 -21.93
CA ASP A 115 -16.62 18.26 -22.35
C ASP A 115 -17.52 17.29 -21.57
N LEU A 116 -17.01 16.64 -20.52
CA LEU A 116 -17.78 15.86 -19.55
C LEU A 116 -17.86 16.60 -18.21
N LEU A 117 -19.02 17.24 -17.99
CA LEU A 117 -19.36 18.01 -16.79
C LEU A 117 -18.42 19.20 -16.52
N THR A 118 -18.97 20.40 -16.57
CA THR A 118 -18.24 21.63 -16.23
C THR A 118 -19.01 22.38 -15.17
N GLY A 119 -18.33 22.89 -14.15
CA GLY A 119 -18.93 23.72 -13.11
C GLY A 119 -17.94 24.77 -12.58
N ASP A 120 -18.42 25.61 -11.66
CA ASP A 120 -17.65 26.74 -11.13
C ASP A 120 -16.54 26.32 -10.15
N SER A 121 -16.66 25.13 -9.53
CA SER A 121 -15.62 24.57 -8.67
C SER A 121 -14.62 23.76 -9.51
N PRO A 122 -13.30 23.90 -9.25
CA PRO A 122 -12.27 23.18 -10.01
C PRO A 122 -12.37 21.66 -9.86
N VAL A 123 -13.03 21.16 -8.82
CA VAL A 123 -13.23 19.72 -8.58
C VAL A 123 -14.32 19.14 -9.50
N ILE A 124 -15.30 19.94 -9.94
CA ILE A 124 -16.42 19.47 -10.77
C ILE A 124 -15.88 19.02 -12.13
N GLY A 125 -16.21 17.79 -12.50
CA GLY A 125 -15.75 17.19 -13.75
C GLY A 125 -15.71 15.68 -13.70
N TYR A 126 -15.47 15.07 -14.86
CA TYR A 126 -15.09 13.67 -14.95
C TYR A 126 -13.57 13.55 -15.00
N TRP A 127 -12.99 12.87 -14.01
CA TRP A 127 -11.57 12.68 -13.80
C TRP A 127 -11.20 11.23 -14.05
N GLN A 128 -10.43 10.98 -15.11
CA GLN A 128 -9.95 9.66 -15.48
C GLN A 128 -8.56 9.43 -14.88
N GLY A 129 -8.36 8.31 -14.17
CA GLY A 129 -7.04 7.95 -13.68
C GLY A 129 -6.03 7.73 -14.82
N VAL A 130 -4.76 8.04 -14.58
CA VAL A 130 -3.68 7.90 -15.58
C VAL A 130 -2.54 7.02 -15.08
N GLY A 131 -1.79 6.41 -16.01
CA GLY A 131 -0.67 5.52 -15.69
C GLY A 131 -1.15 4.19 -15.10
N GLU A 132 -0.68 3.84 -13.90
CA GLU A 132 -1.14 2.60 -13.24
C GLU A 132 -2.60 2.68 -12.72
N TYR A 133 -3.21 3.86 -12.78
CA TYR A 133 -4.56 4.14 -12.28
C TYR A 133 -5.62 4.25 -13.39
N GLU A 134 -5.34 3.84 -14.63
CA GLU A 134 -6.24 3.97 -15.80
C GLU A 134 -7.65 3.37 -15.65
N LYS A 135 -7.87 2.53 -14.64
CA LYS A 135 -9.18 1.93 -14.35
C LYS A 135 -9.99 2.70 -13.31
N LEU A 136 -9.38 3.68 -12.66
CA LEU A 136 -10.02 4.47 -11.61
C LEU A 136 -10.63 5.73 -12.21
N SER A 137 -11.74 6.21 -11.65
CA SER A 137 -12.33 7.48 -12.05
C SER A 137 -13.10 8.14 -10.92
N TYR A 138 -13.22 9.47 -10.99
CA TYR A 138 -14.19 10.23 -10.22
C TYR A 138 -15.05 11.08 -11.14
N GLN A 139 -16.34 11.15 -10.83
CA GLN A 139 -17.25 12.10 -11.44
C GLN A 139 -17.83 12.99 -10.34
N PHE A 140 -17.46 14.26 -10.29
CA PHE A 140 -18.02 15.23 -9.35
C PHE A 140 -18.99 16.17 -10.06
N THR A 141 -20.15 16.44 -9.45
CA THR A 141 -21.21 17.27 -10.04
C THR A 141 -21.48 18.55 -9.24
N ASP A 142 -22.03 19.57 -9.90
CA ASP A 142 -22.46 20.83 -9.28
C ASP A 142 -23.55 20.69 -8.20
N LYS A 143 -24.17 19.50 -8.08
CA LYS A 143 -25.18 19.19 -7.06
C LYS A 143 -24.58 18.63 -5.77
N GLY A 144 -23.26 18.53 -5.67
CA GLY A 144 -22.60 17.93 -4.50
C GLY A 144 -22.72 16.41 -4.45
N THR A 145 -22.96 15.75 -5.59
CA THR A 145 -22.93 14.28 -5.70
C THR A 145 -21.73 13.82 -6.52
N PHE A 146 -21.23 12.63 -6.22
CA PHE A 146 -20.14 12.01 -6.96
C PHE A 146 -20.41 10.55 -7.33
N TYR A 147 -19.64 10.04 -8.30
CA TYR A 147 -19.46 8.62 -8.57
C TYR A 147 -17.97 8.30 -8.57
N GLU A 148 -17.56 7.29 -7.80
CA GLU A 148 -16.22 6.68 -7.90
C GLU A 148 -16.31 5.41 -8.74
N ASP A 149 -15.36 5.24 -9.67
CA ASP A 149 -15.23 4.10 -10.57
C ASP A 149 -16.56 3.75 -11.28
N GLU A 150 -17.34 4.78 -11.62
CA GLU A 150 -18.67 4.71 -12.26
C GLU A 150 -19.73 3.90 -11.50
N THR A 151 -19.42 3.40 -10.30
CA THR A 151 -20.22 2.37 -9.61
C THR A 151 -20.52 2.69 -8.15
N LEU A 152 -19.77 3.61 -7.54
CA LEU A 152 -19.90 3.97 -6.14
C LEU A 152 -20.46 5.39 -6.01
N PRO A 153 -21.80 5.55 -5.90
CA PRO A 153 -22.41 6.86 -5.75
C PRO A 153 -22.29 7.40 -4.32
N GLY A 154 -22.32 8.73 -4.20
CA GLY A 154 -22.44 9.39 -2.92
C GLY A 154 -22.54 10.90 -3.01
N HIS A 155 -22.35 11.55 -1.87
CA HIS A 155 -22.27 13.00 -1.69
C HIS A 155 -20.86 13.42 -1.32
N TYR A 156 -20.45 14.62 -1.73
CA TYR A 156 -19.13 15.14 -1.40
C TYR A 156 -19.18 16.56 -0.83
N PHE A 157 -18.20 16.88 0.01
CA PHE A 157 -17.99 18.19 0.58
C PHE A 157 -16.53 18.59 0.37
N VAL A 158 -16.31 19.79 -0.18
CA VAL A 158 -14.97 20.32 -0.45
C VAL A 158 -14.59 21.31 0.63
N ASP A 159 -13.38 21.14 1.18
CA ASP A 159 -12.68 22.14 1.98
C ASP A 159 -11.50 22.64 1.14
N GLU A 160 -11.66 23.81 0.52
CA GLU A 160 -10.64 24.40 -0.37
C GLU A 160 -9.43 24.91 0.42
N ASP A 161 -9.61 25.34 1.67
CA ASP A 161 -8.53 25.85 2.51
C ASP A 161 -7.57 24.72 2.91
N GLU A 162 -8.11 23.54 3.23
CA GLU A 162 -7.33 22.35 3.59
C GLU A 162 -6.99 21.46 2.37
N GLY A 163 -7.50 21.79 1.19
CA GLY A 163 -7.32 20.98 -0.03
C GLY A 163 -7.84 19.56 0.15
N SER A 164 -9.05 19.40 0.69
CA SER A 164 -9.63 18.09 1.01
C SER A 164 -11.06 17.92 0.50
N ILE A 165 -11.44 16.66 0.27
CA ILE A 165 -12.80 16.27 -0.10
C ILE A 165 -13.26 15.16 0.85
N LEU A 166 -14.38 15.38 1.52
CA LEU A 166 -15.07 14.32 2.27
C LEU A 166 -16.03 13.62 1.32
N LEU A 167 -15.78 12.34 1.05
CA LEU A 167 -16.64 11.44 0.29
C LEU A 167 -17.57 10.71 1.26
N SER A 168 -18.87 10.88 1.09
CA SER A 168 -19.91 10.17 1.83
C SER A 168 -20.68 9.26 0.90
N TYR A 169 -20.42 7.96 0.97
CA TYR A 169 -21.02 6.96 0.07
C TYR A 169 -22.46 6.66 0.46
N ASP A 170 -23.34 6.46 -0.52
CA ASP A 170 -24.74 6.07 -0.28
C ASP A 170 -24.87 4.61 0.21
N GLY A 171 -23.80 3.82 0.06
CA GLY A 171 -23.74 2.40 0.40
C GLY A 171 -23.17 2.09 1.78
N TYR A 172 -22.58 0.89 1.91
CA TYR A 172 -21.98 0.40 3.16
C TYR A 172 -20.51 0.80 3.35
N LEU A 173 -19.98 1.66 2.48
CA LEU A 173 -18.61 2.14 2.61
C LEU A 173 -18.56 3.28 3.63
N SER A 174 -17.55 3.24 4.51
CA SER A 174 -17.31 4.35 5.45
C SER A 174 -16.99 5.63 4.69
N ASN A 175 -17.35 6.77 5.28
CA ASN A 175 -16.95 8.06 4.79
C ASN A 175 -15.42 8.15 4.66
N THR A 176 -14.94 8.76 3.58
CA THR A 176 -13.52 8.80 3.23
C THR A 176 -13.09 10.24 3.03
N LEU A 177 -12.05 10.67 3.76
CA LEU A 177 -11.41 11.96 3.54
C LEU A 177 -10.23 11.78 2.59
N ILE A 178 -10.28 12.42 1.43
CA ILE A 178 -9.17 12.48 0.50
C ILE A 178 -8.56 13.88 0.50
N TYR A 179 -7.27 14.00 0.20
CA TYR A 179 -6.65 15.30 -0.06
C TYR A 179 -6.38 15.42 -1.55
N TYR A 180 -6.50 16.62 -2.10
CA TYR A 180 -6.36 16.84 -3.52
C TYR A 180 -5.55 18.09 -3.84
N SER A 181 -4.98 18.11 -5.03
CA SER A 181 -4.41 19.30 -5.64
C SER A 181 -4.71 19.29 -7.14
N ILE A 182 -5.16 20.43 -7.67
CA ILE A 182 -5.48 20.58 -9.10
C ILE A 182 -4.52 21.57 -9.73
N ASP A 183 -3.94 21.18 -10.86
CA ASP A 183 -3.10 22.01 -11.73
C ASP A 183 -3.63 21.90 -13.16
N GLY A 184 -4.46 22.88 -13.56
CA GLY A 184 -5.16 22.87 -14.84
C GLY A 184 -6.07 21.66 -14.99
N ASP A 185 -5.71 20.78 -15.92
CA ASP A 185 -6.44 19.56 -16.27
C ASP A 185 -5.97 18.32 -15.51
N LYS A 186 -5.10 18.48 -14.50
CA LYS A 186 -4.54 17.38 -13.70
C LYS A 186 -4.99 17.50 -12.26
N MET A 187 -5.40 16.37 -11.69
CA MET A 187 -5.69 16.23 -10.27
C MET A 187 -4.79 15.17 -9.67
N THR A 188 -4.14 15.49 -8.56
CA THR A 188 -3.50 14.51 -7.69
C THR A 188 -4.40 14.30 -6.48
N VAL A 189 -4.71 13.05 -6.16
CA VAL A 189 -5.46 12.66 -4.98
C VAL A 189 -4.55 11.84 -4.07
N ASP A 190 -4.41 12.28 -2.83
CA ASP A 190 -3.88 11.47 -1.75
C ASP A 190 -5.07 10.68 -1.17
N TYR A 191 -5.15 9.39 -1.50
CA TYR A 191 -6.23 8.49 -1.06
C TYR A 191 -5.81 7.69 0.19
N PRO A 192 -6.64 7.58 1.23
CA PRO A 192 -6.29 6.89 2.48
C PRO A 192 -6.35 5.37 2.33
N TRP A 193 -5.28 4.69 2.73
CA TRP A 193 -5.22 3.23 2.82
C TRP A 193 -5.12 2.80 4.27
N GLY A 194 -6.11 2.03 4.73
CA GLY A 194 -6.14 1.52 6.10
C GLY A 194 -4.97 0.61 6.38
N MET A 195 -4.37 0.76 7.56
CA MET A 195 -3.18 0.03 7.99
C MET A 195 -3.48 -0.80 9.23
N VAL A 196 -2.89 -2.00 9.29
CA VAL A 196 -2.89 -2.84 10.49
C VAL A 196 -1.45 -3.12 10.91
N GLN A 197 -1.20 -3.04 12.22
CA GLN A 197 0.12 -3.35 12.76
C GLN A 197 0.36 -4.84 12.66
N MET A 198 1.53 -5.22 12.15
CA MET A 198 1.96 -6.61 12.08
C MET A 198 2.74 -6.99 13.35
N PRO A 199 2.74 -8.28 13.73
CA PRO A 199 3.60 -8.82 14.78
C PRO A 199 5.09 -8.67 14.46
#